data_AF-A0A351F9S7-F1
#
_entry.id   AF-A0A351F9S7-F1
#
_cell.length_a   1.000
_cell.length_b   1.000
_cell.length_c   1.000
_cell.angle_alpha   90.00
_cell.angle_beta   90.00
_cell.angle_gamma   90.00
#
_symmetry.space_group_name_H-M   'P 1'
#
loop_
_entity.id
_entity.type
_entity.pdbx_description
1 polymer ?
#
loop_
_entity_poly.entity_id
_entity_poly.type
_entity_poly.pdbx_seq_one_letter_code
_entity_poly.pdbx_strand_id
1 'polypeptide(L)' 'WCGPCKALGPILDEISSEMSDVVDIYKVNIDENTDLAQEHGVRSIPTILVYKNGNLSETLVGLQTKDDLIKTIGS' A
#
# COMPACT_ATOMS: atom_id res chain seq x y z
N TRP A 1 -12.04 -8.05 4.28
CA TRP A 1 -13.35 -8.37 3.65
C TRP A 1 -13.48 -7.77 2.24
N CYS A 2 -12.96 -6.57 2.01
CA CYS A 2 -12.82 -5.91 0.71
C CYS A 2 -12.24 -6.81 -0.41
N GLY A 3 -13.00 -6.97 -1.50
CA GLY A 3 -12.59 -7.74 -2.69
C GLY A 3 -11.36 -7.18 -3.41
N PRO A 4 -11.34 -5.89 -3.79
CA PRO A 4 -10.16 -5.29 -4.44
C PRO A 4 -8.87 -5.38 -3.60
N CYS A 5 -8.99 -5.29 -2.28
CA CYS A 5 -7.86 -5.45 -1.36
C CYS A 5 -7.28 -6.87 -1.41
N LYS A 6 -8.14 -7.89 -1.53
CA LYS A 6 -7.69 -9.28 -1.71
C LYS A 6 -6.99 -9.49 -3.05
N ALA A 7 -7.43 -8.81 -4.11
CA ALA A 7 -6.77 -8.86 -5.42
C ALA A 7 -5.38 -8.21 -5.40
N LEU A 8 -5.21 -7.14 -4.60
CA LEU A 8 -3.93 -6.46 -4.43
C LEU A 8 -2.93 -7.28 -3.59
N GLY A 9 -3.41 -8.17 -2.71
CA GLY A 9 -2.59 -8.97 -1.80
C GLY A 9 -1.43 -9.71 -2.48
N PRO A 10 -1.69 -10.56 -3.49
CA PRO A 10 -0.65 -11.29 -4.23
C PRO A 10 0.33 -10.38 -4.97
N ILE A 11 -0.14 -9.26 -5.54
CA ILE A 11 0.72 -8.28 -6.22
C ILE A 11 1.73 -7.69 -5.24
N LEU A 12 1.27 -7.31 -4.04
CA LEU A 12 2.12 -6.79 -2.99
C LEU A 12 3.11 -7.85 -2.46
N ASP A 13 2.69 -9.11 -2.34
CA ASP A 13 3.58 -10.21 -1.90
C ASP A 13 4.69 -10.47 -2.93
N GLU A 14 4.37 -10.41 -4.22
CA GLU A 14 5.34 -10.55 -5.31
C GLU A 14 6.36 -9.41 -5.30
N ILE A 15 5.91 -8.15 -5.20
CA ILE A 15 6.81 -6.99 -5.09
C ILE A 15 7.67 -7.10 -3.84
N SER A 16 7.10 -7.46 -2.69
CA SER A 16 7.84 -7.62 -1.43
C SER A 16 8.94 -8.69 -1.55
N SER A 17 8.69 -9.75 -2.32
CA SER A 17 9.69 -10.80 -2.57
C SER A 17 10.78 -10.33 -3.53
N GLU A 18 10.43 -9.69 -4.63
CA GLU A 18 11.36 -9.28 -5.69
C GLU A 18 12.20 -8.05 -5.31
N MET A 19 11.66 -7.17 -4.47
CA MET A 19 12.25 -5.88 -4.14
C MET A 19 12.52 -5.73 -2.64
N SER A 20 12.76 -6.85 -1.94
CA SER A 20 13.01 -6.87 -0.48
C SER A 20 14.20 -6.02 -0.04
N ASP A 21 15.18 -5.78 -0.91
CA ASP A 21 16.33 -4.89 -0.64
C ASP A 21 16.03 -3.40 -0.90
N VAL A 22 14.84 -3.08 -1.45
CA VAL A 22 14.47 -1.73 -1.91
C VAL A 22 13.27 -1.17 -1.14
N VAL A 23 12.30 -2.01 -0.79
CA VAL A 23 11.05 -1.58 -0.16
C VAL A 23 10.54 -2.62 0.83
N ASP A 24 10.13 -2.13 2.00
CA ASP A 24 9.33 -2.89 2.96
C ASP A 24 7.84 -2.66 2.70
N ILE A 25 7.05 -3.75 2.68
CA ILE A 25 5.61 -3.68 2.47
C ILE A 25 4.89 -4.12 3.74
N TYR A 26 4.02 -3.26 4.25
CA TYR A 26 3.19 -3.52 5.42
C TYR A 26 1.71 -3.51 5.04
N LYS A 27 0.97 -4.53 5.48
CA LYS A 27 -0.49 -4.63 5.28
C LYS A 27 -1.19 -4.28 6.59
N VAL A 28 -2.04 -3.26 6.56
CA VAL A 28 -2.80 -2.80 7.74
C VAL A 28 -4.27 -3.14 7.56
N ASN A 29 -4.86 -3.84 8.53
CA ASN A 29 -6.30 -4.04 8.59
C ASN A 29 -6.97 -2.83 9.27
N ILE A 30 -7.77 -2.08 8.53
CA ILE A 30 -8.41 -0.86 9.03
C ILE A 30 -9.53 -1.12 10.05
N ASP A 31 -10.15 -2.31 10.03
CA ASP A 31 -11.20 -2.67 11.00
C ASP A 31 -10.59 -2.85 12.40
N GLU A 32 -9.32 -3.26 12.46
CA GLU A 32 -8.55 -3.45 13.71
C GLU A 32 -7.78 -2.18 14.10
N ASN A 33 -7.49 -1.29 13.14
CA ASN A 33 -6.63 -0.12 13.30
C ASN A 33 -7.35 1.16 12.84
N THR A 34 -8.57 1.38 13.32
CA THR A 34 -9.45 2.45 12.84
C THR A 34 -8.88 3.85 13.11
N ASP A 35 -8.27 4.09 14.27
CA ASP A 35 -7.70 5.39 14.62
C ASP A 35 -6.52 5.75 13.71
N LEU A 36 -5.64 4.77 13.43
CA LEU A 36 -4.51 4.92 12.51
C LEU A 36 -5.00 5.24 11.08
N ALA A 37 -6.05 4.55 10.62
CA ALA A 37 -6.65 4.82 9.31
C ALA A 37 -7.20 6.26 9.24
N GLN A 38 -7.84 6.75 10.30
CA GLN A 38 -8.34 8.12 10.38
C GLN A 38 -7.21 9.15 10.42
N GLU A 39 -6.15 8.91 11.21
CA GLU A 39 -4.98 9.79 11.32
C GLU A 39 -4.31 10.00 9.95
N HIS A 40 -4.19 8.93 9.16
CA HIS A 40 -3.65 8.99 7.81
C HIS A 40 -4.68 9.38 6.73
N GLY A 41 -5.90 9.76 7.12
CA GLY A 41 -6.92 10.26 6.20
C GLY A 41 -7.47 9.21 5.22
N VAL A 42 -7.41 7.93 5.56
CA VAL A 42 -7.94 6.84 4.73
C VAL A 42 -9.47 6.88 4.74
N ARG A 43 -10.06 7.19 3.57
CA ARG A 43 -11.53 7.33 3.40
C ARG A 43 -12.17 6.17 2.63
N SER A 44 -11.37 5.39 1.94
CA SER A 44 -11.80 4.23 1.15
C SER A 44 -10.67 3.22 1.11
N ILE A 45 -10.98 1.98 0.73
CA ILE A 45 -9.98 0.92 0.58
C ILE A 45 -10.10 0.26 -0.80
N PRO A 46 -8.99 -0.21 -1.38
CA PRO A 46 -7.62 -0.11 -0.86
C PRO A 46 -7.06 1.32 -0.97
N THR A 47 -6.26 1.71 0.03
CA THR A 47 -5.40 2.90 -0.02
C THR A 47 -3.97 2.45 0.28
N ILE A 48 -3.02 2.94 -0.51
CA ILE A 48 -1.59 2.65 -0.38
C ILE A 48 -0.90 3.96 -0.06
N LEU A 49 -0.17 3.98 1.05
CA LEU A 49 0.63 5.11 1.48
C LEU A 49 2.10 4.75 1.23
N VAL A 50 2.78 5.57 0.44
CA VAL A 50 4.19 5.36 0.10
C VAL A 50 5.03 6.33 0.91
N TYR A 51 5.91 5.79 1.76
CA TYR A 51 6.84 6.58 2.56
C TYR A 51 8.24 6.52 1.95
N LYS A 52 8.91 7.67 1.86
CA LYS A 52 10.31 7.78 1.45
C LYS A 52 11.06 8.60 2.50
N ASN A 53 12.15 8.05 3.02
CA ASN A 53 12.96 8.69 4.08
C ASN A 53 12.11 9.16 5.28
N GLY A 54 11.15 8.33 5.70
CA GLY A 54 10.25 8.62 6.82
C GLY A 54 9.12 9.62 6.54
N ASN A 55 9.02 10.18 5.33
CA ASN A 55 7.98 11.13 4.97
C ASN A 55 6.99 10.52 3.98
N LEU A 56 5.70 10.87 4.10
CA LEU A 56 4.67 10.45 3.16
C LEU A 56 4.94 11.11 1.80
N SER A 57 5.29 10.29 0.81
CA SER A 57 5.61 10.72 -0.55
C SER A 57 4.37 10.69 -1.44
N GLU A 58 3.62 9.59 -1.41
CA GLU A 58 2.45 9.40 -2.27
C GLU A 58 1.30 8.71 -1.55
N THR A 59 0.08 8.98 -2.01
CA THR A 59 -1.16 8.32 -1.58
C THR A 59 -1.91 7.85 -2.82
N LEU A 60 -1.99 6.54 -2.99
CA LEU A 60 -2.72 5.90 -4.09
C LEU A 60 -4.03 5.34 -3.55
N VAL A 61 -5.13 5.61 -4.25
CA VAL A 61 -6.47 5.15 -3.86
C VAL A 61 -7.02 4.24 -4.94
N GLY A 62 -7.55 3.09 -4.53
CA GLY A 62 -8.10 2.08 -5.43
C GLY A 62 -7.08 1.02 -5.84
N LEU A 63 -7.54 0.07 -6.64
CA LEU A 63 -6.74 -1.05 -7.12
C LEU A 63 -5.61 -0.53 -8.02
N GLN A 64 -4.38 -1.00 -7.78
CA GLN A 64 -3.20 -0.66 -8.57
C GLN A 64 -2.68 -1.90 -9.31
N THR A 65 -2.00 -1.68 -10.43
CA THR A 65 -1.25 -2.73 -11.11
C THR A 65 0.15 -2.88 -10.51
N LYS A 66 0.82 -4.01 -10.76
CA LYS A 66 2.21 -4.23 -10.33
C LYS A 66 3.14 -3.15 -10.91
N ASP A 67 2.99 -2.85 -12.20
CA ASP A 67 3.84 -1.90 -12.92
C ASP A 67 3.70 -0.47 -12.37
N ASP A 68 2.47 -0.04 -12.06
CA ASP A 68 2.23 1.29 -11.47
C ASP A 68 2.89 1.43 -10.09
N LEU A 69 2.83 0.36 -9.27
CA LEU A 69 3.47 0.32 -7.96
C LEU A 69 4.99 0.37 -8.07
N ILE A 70 5.58 -0.43 -8.96
CA ILE A 70 7.04 -0.42 -9.20
C ILE A 70 7.51 0.97 -9.66
N LYS A 71 6.77 1.60 -10.57
CA LYS A 71 7.07 2.96 -11.02
C LYS A 71 7.02 3.98 -9.87
N THR A 72 6.05 3.84 -8.98
CA THR A 72 5.90 4.72 -7.80
C THR A 72 7.02 4.49 -6.78
N ILE A 73 7.46 3.25 -6.59
CA ILE A 73 8.58 2.93 -5.69
C ILE A 73 9.88 3.55 -6.21
N GLY A 74 10.12 3.47 -7.53
CA GLY A 74 11.33 3.99 -8.16
C GLY A 74 11.37 5.51 -8.42
N SER A 75 10.30 6.26 -8.16
CA SER A 75 10.25 7.72 -8.36
C SER A 75 11.05 8.51 -7.31
#